data_AF-A0A8C3RRK0-F1
#
_entry.id   AF-A0A8C3RRK0-F1
#
_cell.length_a   1.000
_cell.length_b   1.000
_cell.length_c   1.000
_cell.angle_alpha   90.00
_cell.angle_beta   90.00
_cell.angle_gamma   90.00
#
_symmetry.space_group_name_H-M   'P 1'
#
loop_
_entity.id
_entity.type
_entity.pdbx_description
1 polymer ?
#
loop_
_entity_poly.entity_id
_entity_poly.type
_entity_poly.pdbx_seq_one_letter_code
_entity_poly.pdbx_strand_id
1 'polypeptide(L)'
;MTSLTQRSSGLVQRRTEASRSAAADKERVAGGGPEEEGRRDEQGDDEKGDSKETRLTLMEEVLLLGLKDREGYTSFWNDCISSGLRGCMLIELALRGRLQLEACGMRRKSLLTRKVICKSDAPTGDVLLDEALKHIKETQPPETVQNWIELSTNRY
;
A
#
# COMPACT_ATOMS: atom_id res chain seq x y z
N MET A 1 -60.24 33.70 -18.65
CA MET A 1 -60.49 32.29 -18.28
C MET A 1 -59.18 31.55 -18.44
N THR A 2 -58.67 31.04 -17.33
CA THR A 2 -57.39 30.35 -17.15
C THR A 2 -57.42 28.96 -17.79
N SER A 3 -56.36 28.59 -18.50
CA SER A 3 -56.01 27.20 -18.77
C SER A 3 -54.50 27.04 -18.68
N LEU A 4 -54.09 26.41 -17.57
CA LEU A 4 -52.72 26.16 -17.15
C LEU A 4 -52.27 24.81 -17.74
N THR A 5 -51.41 24.82 -18.76
CA THR A 5 -50.87 23.57 -19.32
C THR A 5 -49.69 23.10 -18.47
N GLN A 6 -49.94 22.08 -17.65
CA GLN A 6 -48.98 21.40 -16.79
C GLN A 6 -47.94 20.64 -17.64
N ARG A 7 -46.71 21.17 -17.74
CA ARG A 7 -45.56 20.43 -18.29
C ARG A 7 -44.95 19.54 -17.20
N SER A 8 -45.32 18.27 -17.19
CA SER A 8 -44.67 17.23 -16.39
C SER A 8 -43.31 16.88 -17.00
N SER A 9 -42.24 17.24 -16.30
CA SER A 9 -40.88 16.77 -16.55
C SER A 9 -40.75 15.30 -16.12
N GLY A 10 -40.88 14.38 -17.06
CA GLY A 10 -40.57 12.96 -16.83
C GLY A 10 -39.08 12.69 -17.04
N LEU A 11 -38.33 12.49 -15.95
CA LEU A 11 -37.00 11.86 -16.01
C LEU A 11 -37.20 10.39 -16.40
N VAL A 12 -36.81 10.03 -17.62
CA VAL A 12 -36.78 8.63 -18.08
C VAL A 12 -35.60 7.93 -17.39
N GLN A 13 -35.88 7.17 -16.33
CA GLN A 13 -34.89 6.29 -15.68
C GLN A 13 -34.56 5.11 -16.60
N ARG A 14 -33.31 5.05 -17.08
CA ARG A 14 -32.75 3.83 -17.70
C ARG A 14 -32.61 2.76 -16.62
N ARG A 15 -33.43 1.72 -16.72
CA ARG A 15 -33.40 0.55 -15.84
C ARG A 15 -32.17 -0.31 -16.18
N THR A 16 -31.17 -0.34 -15.32
CA THR A 16 -29.95 -1.17 -15.44
C THR A 16 -30.16 -2.53 -14.77
N GLU A 17 -29.37 -3.54 -15.18
CA GLU A 17 -29.52 -4.95 -14.79
C GLU A 17 -29.55 -5.22 -13.27
N ALA A 18 -28.96 -4.33 -12.46
CA ALA A 18 -29.04 -4.36 -10.99
C ALA A 18 -30.48 -4.29 -10.44
N SER A 19 -31.42 -3.68 -11.17
CA SER A 19 -32.82 -3.54 -10.75
C SER A 19 -33.72 -4.72 -11.15
N ARG A 20 -33.23 -5.67 -11.96
CA ARG A 20 -33.89 -6.96 -12.20
C ARG A 20 -33.55 -7.97 -11.09
N SER A 21 -32.32 -7.93 -10.60
CA SER A 21 -31.83 -8.82 -9.53
C SER A 21 -32.51 -8.56 -8.18
N ALA A 22 -32.80 -7.30 -7.86
CA ALA A 22 -33.46 -6.91 -6.60
C ALA A 22 -34.95 -7.30 -6.51
N ALA A 23 -35.61 -7.62 -7.63
CA ALA A 23 -37.00 -8.06 -7.66
C ALA A 23 -37.13 -9.60 -7.55
N ALA A 24 -36.10 -10.34 -7.94
CA ALA A 24 -36.08 -11.81 -7.88
C ALA A 24 -35.74 -12.35 -6.48
N ASP A 25 -35.10 -11.54 -5.63
CA ASP A 25 -34.67 -11.93 -4.29
C ASP A 25 -35.78 -11.77 -3.22
N LYS A 26 -36.88 -11.09 -3.56
CA LYS A 26 -37.94 -10.70 -2.60
C LYS A 26 -39.09 -11.71 -2.44
N GLU A 27 -39.05 -12.84 -3.15
CA GLU A 27 -40.16 -13.81 -3.25
C GLU A 27 -39.84 -15.20 -2.65
N ARG A 28 -38.69 -15.42 -2.00
CA ARG A 28 -38.31 -16.80 -1.60
C ARG A 28 -38.17 -17.19 -0.14
N VAL A 29 -38.18 -16.31 0.85
CA VAL A 29 -38.06 -16.80 2.25
C VAL A 29 -38.84 -15.96 3.24
N ALA A 30 -40.17 -16.05 3.16
CA ALA A 30 -41.03 -15.90 4.33
C ALA A 30 -41.27 -17.31 4.90
N GLY A 31 -40.51 -17.70 5.93
CA GLY A 31 -40.70 -19.01 6.57
C GLY A 31 -39.69 -19.36 7.67
N GLY A 32 -40.00 -18.93 8.91
CA GLY A 32 -39.86 -19.74 10.13
C GLY A 32 -38.50 -19.88 10.86
N GLY A 33 -38.42 -19.29 12.06
CA GLY A 33 -37.86 -19.91 13.29
C GLY A 33 -36.35 -19.71 13.62
N PRO A 34 -35.95 -19.46 14.89
CA PRO A 34 -34.60 -18.97 15.26
C PRO A 34 -33.64 -20.05 15.83
N GLU A 35 -32.38 -19.59 16.09
CA GLU A 35 -31.30 -20.18 16.92
C GLU A 35 -30.29 -21.13 16.23
N GLU A 36 -29.04 -20.68 16.05
CA GLU A 36 -27.87 -21.08 16.88
C GLU A 36 -26.53 -20.55 16.32
N GLU A 37 -25.59 -20.37 17.25
CA GLU A 37 -24.22 -19.88 17.10
C GLU A 37 -23.36 -20.74 16.16
N GLY A 38 -22.46 -20.08 15.43
CA GLY A 38 -21.49 -20.77 14.58
C GLY A 38 -20.36 -19.85 14.16
N ARG A 39 -19.55 -19.44 15.14
CA ARG A 39 -18.26 -18.76 14.98
C ARG A 39 -17.41 -19.49 13.92
N ARG A 40 -17.21 -18.89 12.76
CA ARG A 40 -16.17 -19.29 11.81
C ARG A 40 -15.16 -18.16 11.71
N ASP A 41 -14.22 -18.21 12.64
CA ASP A 41 -12.89 -17.62 12.46
C ASP A 41 -12.25 -18.34 11.27
N GLU A 42 -12.39 -17.80 10.07
CA GLU A 42 -11.52 -18.14 8.94
C GLU A 42 -10.22 -17.35 9.11
N GLN A 43 -9.43 -17.75 10.11
CA GLN A 43 -8.01 -17.46 10.17
C GLN A 43 -7.36 -18.31 9.07
N GLY A 44 -7.33 -17.75 7.85
CA GLY A 44 -6.58 -18.29 6.73
C GLY A 44 -5.09 -18.16 7.03
N ASP A 45 -4.57 -19.18 7.72
CA ASP A 45 -3.17 -19.53 7.82
C ASP A 45 -2.66 -19.98 6.44
N ASP A 46 -2.32 -19.01 5.59
CA ASP A 46 -1.56 -19.23 4.35
C ASP A 46 -0.07 -18.88 4.56
N GLU A 47 0.49 -19.16 5.74
CA GLU A 47 1.96 -19.12 5.99
C GLU A 47 2.60 -20.51 5.89
N LYS A 48 2.26 -21.27 4.83
CA LYS A 48 2.93 -22.55 4.57
C LYS A 48 3.27 -22.78 3.10
N GLY A 49 3.82 -21.75 2.47
CA GLY A 49 4.61 -21.87 1.24
C GLY A 49 6.09 -22.11 1.57
N ASP A 50 6.53 -23.35 1.32
CA ASP A 50 7.90 -23.89 1.29
C ASP A 50 9.08 -23.02 1.82
N SER A 51 9.53 -23.36 3.03
CA SER A 51 10.69 -22.80 3.72
C SER A 51 12.04 -23.30 3.16
N LYS A 52 12.29 -23.09 1.86
CA LYS A 52 13.61 -23.27 1.22
C LYS A 52 14.05 -22.13 0.31
N GLU A 53 13.17 -21.18 0.00
CA GLU A 53 13.60 -19.95 -0.68
C GLU A 53 14.20 -18.98 0.32
N THR A 54 15.43 -18.56 0.06
CA THR A 54 16.04 -17.43 0.75
C THR A 54 15.18 -16.20 0.46
N ARG A 55 14.49 -15.68 1.47
CA ARG A 55 13.72 -14.43 1.36
C ARG A 55 14.71 -13.27 1.33
N LEU A 56 14.86 -12.65 0.16
CA LEU A 56 15.67 -11.45 -0.03
C LEU A 56 14.81 -10.21 0.14
N THR A 57 15.39 -9.17 0.71
CA THR A 57 14.88 -7.80 0.65
C THR A 57 15.14 -7.20 -0.73
N LEU A 58 14.36 -6.18 -1.12
CA LEU A 58 14.58 -5.47 -2.38
C LEU A 58 16.00 -4.89 -2.51
N MET A 59 16.62 -4.50 -1.39
CA MET A 59 18.02 -4.05 -1.38
C MET A 59 18.98 -5.16 -1.82
N GLU A 60 18.81 -6.36 -1.28
CA GLU A 60 19.66 -7.51 -1.57
C GLU A 60 19.51 -7.94 -3.02
N GLU A 61 18.27 -7.98 -3.55
CA GLU A 61 18.03 -8.27 -4.96
C GLU A 61 18.74 -7.27 -5.87
N VAL A 62 18.63 -5.97 -5.59
CA VAL A 62 19.30 -4.92 -6.35
C VAL A 62 20.82 -5.01 -6.25
N LEU A 63 21.36 -5.35 -5.08
CA LEU A 63 22.79 -5.59 -4.91
C LEU A 63 23.27 -6.79 -5.72
N LEU A 64 22.54 -7.92 -5.66
CA LEU A 64 22.87 -9.13 -6.41
C LEU A 64 22.89 -8.89 -7.92
N LEU A 65 21.98 -8.06 -8.45
CA LEU A 65 22.00 -7.66 -9.87
C LEU A 65 23.27 -6.90 -10.28
N GLY A 66 23.91 -6.20 -9.33
CA GLY A 66 25.14 -5.45 -9.56
C GLY A 66 26.43 -6.22 -9.32
N LEU A 67 26.36 -7.38 -8.65
CA LEU A 67 27.52 -8.21 -8.32
C LEU A 67 28.06 -8.93 -9.55
N LYS A 68 29.38 -9.06 -9.58
CA LYS A 68 30.06 -9.94 -10.54
C LYS A 68 30.40 -11.28 -9.90
N ASP A 69 30.03 -12.36 -10.58
CA ASP A 69 30.17 -13.74 -10.11
C ASP A 69 31.59 -14.13 -9.66
N ARG A 70 32.63 -13.60 -10.31
CA ARG A 70 34.03 -13.94 -10.02
C ARG A 70 34.75 -12.97 -9.11
N GLU A 71 34.25 -11.73 -9.05
CA GLU A 71 34.96 -10.61 -8.44
C GLU A 71 34.42 -10.30 -7.03
N GLY A 72 33.16 -10.67 -6.73
CA GLY A 72 32.56 -10.54 -5.40
C GLY A 72 32.27 -9.10 -4.96
N TYR A 73 32.49 -8.12 -5.85
CA TYR A 73 32.10 -6.72 -5.66
C TYR A 73 31.13 -6.28 -6.75
N THR A 74 30.41 -5.19 -6.49
CA THR A 74 29.50 -4.62 -7.49
C THR A 74 30.29 -3.87 -8.56
N SER A 75 29.90 -4.02 -9.83
CA SER A 75 30.63 -3.44 -10.98
C SER A 75 30.66 -1.90 -10.97
N PHE A 76 29.75 -1.28 -10.22
CA PHE A 76 29.50 0.15 -10.31
C PHE A 76 28.91 0.72 -9.02
N TRP A 77 29.64 0.69 -7.90
CA TRP A 77 29.25 1.44 -6.71
C TRP A 77 29.39 2.94 -6.95
N ASN A 78 28.31 3.59 -7.39
CA ASN A 78 28.23 5.04 -7.55
C ASN A 78 27.20 5.64 -6.57
N ASP A 79 27.09 6.97 -6.55
CA ASP A 79 26.12 7.70 -5.72
C ASP A 79 24.65 7.34 -6.06
N CYS A 80 24.40 6.84 -7.28
CA CYS A 80 23.08 6.35 -7.70
C CYS A 80 22.72 5.01 -7.04
N ILE A 81 23.68 4.12 -6.78
CA ILE A 81 23.43 2.87 -6.04
C ILE A 81 22.98 3.20 -4.62
N SER A 82 23.68 4.09 -3.92
CA SER A 82 23.33 4.48 -2.56
C SER A 82 21.92 5.07 -2.46
N SER A 83 21.55 5.98 -3.37
CA SER A 83 20.20 6.55 -3.42
C SER A 83 19.13 5.53 -3.83
N GLY A 84 19.46 4.62 -4.75
CA GLY A 84 18.61 3.49 -5.13
C GLY A 84 18.30 2.55 -3.96
N LEU A 85 19.31 2.15 -3.18
CA LEU A 85 19.13 1.27 -2.01
C LEU A 85 18.30 1.93 -0.91
N ARG A 86 18.50 3.23 -0.66
CA ARG A 86 17.62 4.00 0.25
C ARG A 86 16.18 4.04 -0.25
N GLY A 87 15.97 4.19 -1.56
CA GLY A 87 14.67 4.03 -2.18
C GLY A 87 14.07 2.64 -1.95
N CYS A 88 14.88 1.58 -2.07
CA CYS A 88 14.46 0.21 -1.82
C CYS A 88 13.99 0.01 -0.38
N MET A 89 14.70 0.56 0.62
CA MET A 89 14.27 0.51 2.02
C MET A 89 12.87 1.13 2.21
N LEU A 90 12.63 2.31 1.66
CA LEU A 90 11.33 2.98 1.78
C LEU A 90 10.21 2.19 1.10
N ILE A 91 10.48 1.62 -0.07
CA ILE A 91 9.52 0.80 -0.83
C ILE A 91 9.20 -0.47 -0.05
N GLU A 92 10.22 -1.20 0.40
CA GLU A 92 10.09 -2.44 1.16
C GLU A 92 9.27 -2.23 2.44
N LEU A 93 9.60 -1.19 3.22
CA LEU A 93 8.84 -0.84 4.42
C LEU A 93 7.38 -0.46 4.11
N ALA A 94 7.11 0.19 2.98
CA ALA A 94 5.74 0.47 2.54
C ALA A 94 4.98 -0.80 2.13
N LEU A 95 5.63 -1.73 1.42
CA LEU A 95 5.05 -3.03 1.04
C LEU A 95 4.73 -3.88 2.27
N ARG A 96 5.57 -3.83 3.32
CA ARG A 96 5.32 -4.46 4.64
C ARG A 96 4.31 -3.69 5.52
N GLY A 97 3.70 -2.63 4.99
CA GLY A 97 2.68 -1.83 5.67
C GLY A 97 3.20 -1.01 6.86
N ARG A 98 4.52 -0.79 6.96
CA ARG A 98 5.16 -0.02 8.03
C ARG A 98 5.14 1.48 7.75
N LEU A 99 5.23 1.87 6.48
CA LEU A 99 5.23 3.26 6.05
C LEU A 99 4.03 3.61 5.17
N GLN A 100 3.70 4.89 5.15
CA GLN A 100 2.78 5.50 4.21
C GLN A 100 3.22 6.92 3.87
N LEU A 101 2.76 7.46 2.74
CA LEU A 101 3.00 8.86 2.40
C LEU A 101 1.83 9.73 2.87
N GLU A 102 2.11 10.97 3.28
CA GLU A 102 1.07 11.96 3.64
C GLU A 102 -0.04 12.00 2.58
N ALA A 103 -1.32 12.07 2.95
CA ALA A 103 -2.40 12.02 1.98
C ALA A 103 -2.28 13.12 0.92
N CYS A 104 -2.50 12.76 -0.36
CA CYS A 104 -2.67 13.76 -1.41
C CYS A 104 -4.01 14.48 -1.17
N GLY A 105 -3.95 15.78 -0.87
CA GLY A 105 -5.15 16.62 -0.90
C GLY A 105 -5.70 16.80 -2.32
N MET A 106 -6.58 17.78 -2.50
CA MET A 106 -7.24 18.06 -3.80
C MET A 106 -6.26 18.29 -4.97
N ARG A 107 -5.05 18.76 -4.66
CA ARG A 107 -3.97 18.98 -5.62
C ARG A 107 -3.02 17.78 -5.60
N ARG A 108 -2.74 17.19 -6.78
CA ARG A 108 -1.70 16.19 -6.94
C ARG A 108 -0.34 16.77 -6.52
N LYS A 109 0.29 16.15 -5.53
CA LYS A 109 1.69 16.40 -5.15
C LYS A 109 2.59 15.36 -5.84
N SER A 110 3.83 15.74 -6.13
CA SER A 110 4.85 14.79 -6.57
C SER A 110 5.15 13.80 -5.43
N LEU A 111 5.54 12.56 -5.77
CA LEU A 111 5.90 11.56 -4.77
C LEU A 111 7.09 12.01 -3.91
N LEU A 112 8.09 12.62 -4.54
CA LEU A 112 9.33 13.05 -3.88
C LEU A 112 9.09 14.12 -2.81
N THR A 113 8.06 14.95 -2.97
CA THR A 113 7.76 16.05 -2.04
C THR A 113 6.79 15.66 -0.93
N ARG A 114 6.25 14.43 -0.95
CA ARG A 114 5.38 13.93 0.12
C ARG A 114 6.22 13.48 1.31
N LYS A 115 5.71 13.75 2.50
CA LYS A 115 6.28 13.29 3.76
C LYS A 115 6.09 11.79 3.94
N VAL A 116 7.11 11.13 4.46
CA VAL A 116 7.08 9.73 4.88
C VAL A 116 6.55 9.66 6.30
N ILE A 117 5.52 8.85 6.53
CA ILE A 117 4.83 8.70 7.80
C ILE A 117 4.93 7.25 8.26
N CYS A 118 5.36 7.04 9.50
CA CYS A 118 5.32 5.73 10.14
C CYS A 118 3.86 5.35 10.45
N LYS A 119 3.43 4.19 9.94
CA LYS A 119 2.09 3.62 10.13
C LYS A 119 2.07 2.53 11.20
N SER A 120 3.13 1.72 11.25
CA SER A 120 3.29 0.63 12.23
C SER A 120 4.77 0.49 12.56
N ASP A 121 5.08 0.28 13.84
CA ASP A 121 6.41 0.05 14.37
C ASP A 121 6.70 -1.42 14.68
N ALA A 122 5.85 -2.33 14.20
CA ALA A 122 6.10 -3.76 14.34
C ALA A 122 7.41 -4.12 13.61
N PRO A 123 8.28 -4.96 14.21
CA PRO A 123 9.54 -5.35 13.59
C PRO A 123 9.28 -6.04 12.25
N THR A 124 10.23 -5.87 11.35
CA THR A 124 10.21 -6.47 10.01
C THR A 124 11.04 -7.75 9.94
N GLY A 125 11.86 -8.01 10.97
CA GLY A 125 12.80 -9.14 11.01
C GLY A 125 14.11 -8.87 10.27
N ASP A 126 14.26 -7.69 9.66
CA ASP A 126 15.48 -7.22 9.01
C ASP A 126 16.06 -6.04 9.79
N VAL A 127 17.32 -6.15 10.20
CA VAL A 127 17.98 -5.17 11.07
C VAL A 127 18.08 -3.79 10.40
N LEU A 128 18.34 -3.72 9.10
CA LEU A 128 18.50 -2.44 8.39
C LEU A 128 17.16 -1.74 8.24
N LEU A 129 16.11 -2.49 7.89
CA LEU A 129 14.75 -1.96 7.81
C LEU A 129 14.24 -1.51 9.17
N ASP A 130 14.54 -2.25 10.24
CA ASP A 130 14.11 -1.92 11.60
C ASP A 130 14.80 -0.67 12.14
N GLU A 131 16.10 -0.49 11.90
CA GLU A 131 16.82 0.76 12.23
C GLU A 131 16.31 1.94 11.40
N ALA A 132 16.06 1.75 10.10
CA ALA A 132 15.47 2.79 9.25
C ALA A 132 14.07 3.19 9.74
N LEU A 133 13.23 2.22 10.11
CA LEU A 133 11.89 2.45 10.64
C LEU A 133 11.92 3.22 11.97
N LYS A 134 12.86 2.87 12.86
CA LYS A 134 13.10 3.60 14.10
C LYS A 134 13.49 5.05 13.84
N HIS A 135 14.45 5.29 12.94
CA HIS A 135 14.89 6.64 12.58
C HIS A 135 13.73 7.47 11.98
N ILE A 136 12.92 6.88 11.11
CA ILE A 136 11.74 7.55 10.54
C ILE A 136 10.74 7.95 11.65
N LYS A 137 10.50 7.06 12.62
CA LYS A 137 9.59 7.32 13.74
C LYS A 137 10.08 8.46 14.65
N GLU A 138 11.38 8.54 14.89
CA GLU A 138 11.99 9.54 15.77
C GLU A 138 12.14 10.91 15.09
N THR A 139 12.07 10.97 13.76
CA THR A 139 12.27 12.22 12.99
C THR A 139 11.04 13.13 13.08
N GLN A 140 11.20 14.29 13.75
CA GLN A 140 10.15 15.30 13.85
C GLN A 140 10.68 16.72 13.53
N PRO A 141 10.06 17.44 12.58
CA PRO A 141 8.89 17.08 11.76
C PRO A 141 9.19 15.96 10.72
N PRO A 142 8.18 15.26 10.18
CA PRO A 142 8.42 14.21 9.19
C PRO A 142 9.03 14.77 7.91
N GLU A 143 10.05 14.08 7.42
CA GLU A 143 10.81 14.45 6.22
C GLU A 143 10.16 13.92 4.92
N THR A 144 10.51 14.54 3.80
CA THR A 144 10.03 14.15 2.47
C THR A 144 10.74 12.90 1.96
N VAL A 145 10.11 12.20 1.01
CA VAL A 145 10.75 11.06 0.30
C VAL A 145 12.09 11.47 -0.30
N GLN A 146 12.17 12.67 -0.89
CA GLN A 146 13.42 13.20 -1.43
C GLN A 146 14.52 13.29 -0.36
N ASN A 147 14.23 13.90 0.79
CA ASN A 147 15.21 14.05 1.86
C ASN A 147 15.69 12.68 2.36
N TRP A 148 14.80 11.71 2.55
CA TRP A 148 15.19 10.34 2.92
C TRP A 148 16.12 9.68 1.90
N ILE A 149 15.90 9.91 0.61
CA ILE A 149 16.73 9.37 -0.47
C ILE A 149 18.06 10.13 -0.61
N GLU A 150 18.11 11.42 -0.27
CA GLU A 150 19.28 12.29 -0.45
C GLU A 150 20.15 12.49 0.81
N LEU A 151 19.67 12.08 1.99
CA LEU A 151 20.26 12.34 3.32
C LEU A 151 21.69 11.82 3.55
N SER A 152 22.40 11.29 2.55
CA SER A 152 23.84 11.01 2.66
C SER A 152 24.67 11.35 1.42
N THR A 153 24.15 12.15 0.49
CA THR A 153 24.87 12.51 -0.75
C THR A 153 25.44 13.92 -0.80
N ASN A 154 25.10 14.84 0.12
CA ASN A 154 25.61 16.23 0.06
C ASN A 154 25.69 16.93 1.43
N ARG A 155 26.65 16.52 2.27
CA ARG A 155 27.13 17.32 3.42
C ARG A 155 28.66 17.37 3.43
N TYR A 156 29.25 17.87 2.35
CA TYR A 156 30.63 18.42 2.31
C TYR A 156 30.68 19.59 1.33
#